data_AF-A0A940T9P2-F1
#
_entry.id   AF-A0A940T9P2-F1
#
_cell.length_a   1.000
_cell.length_b   1.000
_cell.length_c   1.000
_cell.angle_alpha   90.00
_cell.angle_beta   90.00
_cell.angle_gamma   90.00
#
_symmetry.space_group_name_H-M   'P 1'
#
loop_
_entity.id
_entity.type
_entity.pdbx_description
1 polymer ?
#
loop_
_entity_poly.entity_id
_entity_poly.type
_entity_poly.pdbx_seq_one_letter_code
_entity_poly.pdbx_strand_id
1 'polypeptide(L)'
;MKDNMNEKSRKVYKSKQISKKKKLTEAEKVYKSRHAVYERVSIVLFIAVLFFMGLCLVFLKRPTFSESEKRDLAPKPELNIYTYFTGIFADQYTKYFSDTVPFREQIVALCAEINDMKGISAPKFYGNVNVVADDDGNLIGEETAKTVTEAVTVQTGNEIVTDAEGGEVISPDTSEAVVTSVPAETVPSETTTVTEEEEVENIADFSNNGIVVDGVKMYGDNAGVMLFGGNKKMGTRYAELLSRYKAAMGPDVNVYNIVVPTSVEFYLPKKFQKYSSSEKDAIDHIYSSYTEDIIAVDAYSEIAAHTDEYIYLRTDHHWSHRGAYYAYAALVKAMGETPKDIDKDYEVKTVDGYVGSLYGYTNDITLKNSPELFTYYKPKSEYKTYYYKYDTLECNGEGTLFYDNVSPQYAYGVFIGSDSVHTKIVTENNTGRKVCVFKESYGNAFAPYLVDSFDEIYVIDIRYFGRNAVDYMKENGITDIIFINNAFAANTSSLIDGIEKLFTNPYGTLSEESIAALKPYLPVYETAVSESAQPADSTLPENAAEAVPAETAAPVSESQPVNSDNPDGSGGNG
;
A
#
# COMPACT_ATOMS: atom_id res chain seq x y z
N MET A 1 -61.39 26.80 46.19
CA MET A 1 -61.21 28.02 47.02
C MET A 1 -61.45 29.29 46.17
N LYS A 2 -62.63 29.48 45.56
CA LYS A 2 -62.94 30.66 44.73
C LYS A 2 -64.23 31.40 45.09
N ASP A 3 -65.06 30.85 45.97
CA ASP A 3 -66.42 31.36 46.17
C ASP A 3 -66.66 32.21 47.41
N ASN A 4 -65.61 32.65 48.12
CA ASN A 4 -65.77 33.55 49.27
C ASN A 4 -64.76 34.72 49.29
N MET A 5 -64.58 35.38 48.15
CA MET A 5 -63.78 36.61 48.06
C MET A 5 -64.69 37.83 47.91
N ASN A 6 -64.53 38.82 48.80
CA ASN A 6 -65.18 40.12 48.65
C ASN A 6 -64.74 40.81 47.34
N GLU A 7 -65.56 41.74 46.84
CA GLU A 7 -65.39 42.36 45.52
C GLU A 7 -64.03 43.08 45.36
N LYS A 8 -63.52 43.70 46.44
CA LYS A 8 -62.22 44.38 46.48
C LYS A 8 -61.07 43.39 46.32
N SER A 9 -61.14 42.24 46.98
CA SER A 9 -60.17 41.16 46.88
C SER A 9 -60.19 40.49 45.50
N ARG A 10 -61.36 40.34 44.87
CA ARG A 10 -61.46 39.86 43.47
C ARG A 10 -60.81 40.83 42.48
N LYS A 11 -60.98 42.14 42.65
CA LYS A 11 -60.35 43.16 41.79
C LYS A 11 -58.82 43.13 41.92
N VAL A 12 -58.29 42.98 43.14
CA VAL A 12 -56.83 42.87 43.38
C VAL A 12 -56.26 41.57 42.81
N TYR A 13 -56.95 40.43 42.96
CA TYR A 13 -56.50 39.16 42.37
C TYR A 13 -56.52 39.20 40.83
N LYS A 14 -57.59 39.73 40.22
CA LYS A 14 -57.65 39.93 38.76
C LYS A 14 -56.54 40.87 38.28
N SER A 15 -56.29 41.98 38.98
CA SER A 15 -55.19 42.91 38.72
C SER A 15 -53.82 42.22 38.75
N LYS A 16 -53.54 41.41 39.79
CA LYS A 16 -52.28 40.63 39.89
C LYS A 16 -52.14 39.60 38.78
N GLN A 17 -53.22 38.91 38.40
CA GLN A 17 -53.20 37.95 37.28
C GLN A 17 -52.98 38.65 35.93
N ILE A 18 -53.61 39.81 35.70
CA ILE A 18 -53.39 40.63 34.50
C ILE A 18 -51.94 41.12 34.45
N SER A 19 -51.39 41.61 35.56
CA SER A 19 -49.99 42.05 35.66
C SER A 19 -49.00 40.89 35.41
N LYS A 20 -49.25 39.71 35.98
CA LYS A 20 -48.43 38.50 35.76
C LYS A 20 -48.50 38.04 34.31
N LYS A 21 -49.69 38.01 33.70
CA LYS A 21 -49.88 37.67 32.29
C LYS A 21 -49.20 38.69 31.36
N LYS A 22 -49.22 39.98 31.71
CA LYS A 22 -48.51 41.06 31.02
C LYS A 22 -46.99 40.93 31.14
N LYS A 23 -46.46 40.52 32.31
CA LYS A 23 -45.03 40.22 32.49
C LYS A 23 -44.58 38.98 31.71
N LEU A 24 -45.37 37.91 31.66
CA LEU A 24 -45.07 36.74 30.81
C LEU A 24 -45.04 37.11 29.33
N THR A 25 -46.01 37.91 28.85
CA THR A 25 -46.03 38.38 27.45
C THR A 25 -44.87 39.32 27.12
N GLU A 26 -44.45 40.18 28.06
CA GLU A 26 -43.24 41.00 27.86
C GLU A 26 -41.95 40.16 27.87
N ALA A 27 -41.84 39.15 28.75
CA ALA A 27 -40.71 38.23 28.75
C ALA A 27 -40.64 37.37 27.47
N GLU A 28 -41.79 36.91 26.95
CA GLU A 28 -41.89 36.21 25.67
C GLU A 28 -41.52 37.12 24.49
N LYS A 29 -41.91 38.40 24.51
CA LYS A 29 -41.49 39.38 23.50
C LYS A 29 -39.99 39.64 23.53
N VAL A 30 -39.39 39.78 24.72
CA VAL A 30 -37.94 39.97 24.89
C VAL A 30 -37.17 38.71 24.50
N TYR A 31 -37.68 37.51 24.83
CA TYR A 31 -37.12 36.25 24.37
C TYR A 31 -37.18 36.15 22.84
N LYS A 32 -38.33 36.41 22.22
CA LYS A 32 -38.48 36.39 20.75
C LYS A 32 -37.62 37.44 20.05
N SER A 33 -37.46 38.65 20.61
CA SER A 33 -36.62 39.68 20.00
C SER A 33 -35.13 39.34 20.12
N ARG A 34 -34.69 38.82 21.28
CA ARG A 34 -33.31 38.36 21.46
C ARG A 34 -33.02 37.11 20.62
N HIS A 35 -33.93 36.15 20.56
CA HIS A 35 -33.83 34.97 19.71
C HIS A 35 -33.73 35.34 18.23
N ALA A 36 -34.57 36.26 17.74
CA ALA A 36 -34.49 36.75 16.37
C ALA A 36 -33.17 37.48 16.07
N VAL A 37 -32.58 38.16 17.06
CA VAL A 37 -31.24 38.76 16.92
C VAL A 37 -30.17 37.66 16.89
N TYR A 38 -30.21 36.66 17.78
CA TYR A 38 -29.28 35.53 17.75
C TYR A 38 -29.37 34.77 16.43
N GLU A 39 -30.57 34.48 15.94
CA GLU A 39 -30.81 33.80 14.67
C GLU A 39 -30.23 34.58 13.48
N ARG A 40 -30.47 35.91 13.44
CA ARG A 40 -29.86 36.78 12.40
C ARG A 40 -28.34 36.82 12.50
N VAL A 41 -27.79 36.91 13.71
CA VAL A 41 -26.34 36.90 13.92
C VAL A 41 -25.74 35.55 13.49
N SER A 42 -26.37 34.43 13.85
CA SER A 42 -25.95 33.09 13.42
C SER A 42 -26.01 32.93 11.89
N ILE A 43 -27.06 33.41 11.23
CA ILE A 43 -27.18 33.38 9.77
C ILE A 43 -26.09 34.24 9.12
N VAL A 44 -25.86 35.47 9.60
CA VAL A 44 -24.82 36.35 9.06
C VAL A 44 -23.44 35.75 9.28
N LEU A 45 -23.17 35.18 10.46
CA LEU A 45 -21.90 34.50 10.74
C LEU A 45 -21.70 33.31 9.79
N PHE A 46 -22.72 32.47 9.61
CA PHE A 46 -22.65 31.32 8.71
C PHE A 46 -22.39 31.73 7.26
N ILE A 47 -23.12 32.74 6.76
CA ILE A 47 -22.90 33.28 5.41
C ILE A 47 -21.52 33.90 5.27
N ALA A 48 -21.04 34.62 6.29
CA ALA A 48 -19.70 35.21 6.27
C ALA A 48 -18.60 34.14 6.20
N VAL A 49 -18.76 33.02 6.92
CA VAL A 49 -17.85 31.88 6.85
C VAL A 49 -17.86 31.25 5.45
N LEU A 50 -19.04 31.00 4.87
CA LEU A 50 -19.13 30.46 3.50
C LEU A 50 -18.51 31.39 2.46
N PHE A 51 -18.76 32.70 2.58
CA PHE A 51 -18.19 33.71 1.69
C PHE A 51 -16.67 33.77 1.82
N PHE A 52 -16.15 33.77 3.05
CA PHE A 52 -14.70 33.73 3.30
C PHE A 52 -14.06 32.45 2.75
N MET A 53 -14.71 31.30 2.90
CA MET A 53 -14.23 30.03 2.33
C MET A 53 -14.23 30.08 0.80
N GLY A 54 -15.25 30.68 0.19
CA GLY A 54 -15.28 30.96 -1.25
C GLY A 54 -14.13 31.86 -1.71
N LEU A 55 -13.81 32.92 -0.96
CA LEU A 55 -12.63 33.76 -1.23
C LEU A 55 -11.33 32.96 -1.12
N CYS A 56 -11.20 32.10 -0.11
CA CYS A 56 -10.03 31.24 0.05
C CYS A 56 -9.84 30.32 -1.17
N LEU A 57 -10.91 29.69 -1.65
CA LEU A 57 -10.89 28.80 -2.83
C LEU A 57 -10.52 29.50 -4.14
N VAL A 58 -10.77 30.81 -4.25
CA VAL A 58 -10.48 31.62 -5.45
C VAL A 58 -9.08 32.23 -5.39
N PHE A 59 -8.68 32.77 -4.23
CA PHE A 59 -7.47 33.61 -4.13
C PHE A 59 -6.25 32.88 -3.56
N LEU A 60 -6.44 31.81 -2.78
CA LEU A 60 -5.30 31.07 -2.25
C LEU A 60 -4.78 30.05 -3.25
N LYS A 61 -3.46 29.87 -3.24
CA LYS A 61 -2.82 28.83 -4.02
C LYS A 61 -3.29 27.47 -3.50
N ARG A 62 -3.76 26.65 -4.42
CA ARG A 62 -4.15 25.27 -4.16
C ARG A 62 -2.90 24.41 -3.92
N PRO A 63 -2.88 23.55 -2.88
CA PRO A 63 -1.79 22.62 -2.67
C PRO A 63 -1.73 21.62 -3.84
N THR A 64 -0.52 21.14 -4.13
CA THR A 64 -0.29 20.09 -5.14
C THR A 64 0.08 18.76 -4.50
N PHE A 65 0.35 18.74 -3.19
CA PHE A 65 0.78 17.57 -2.43
C PHE A 65 0.10 17.60 -1.05
N SER A 66 -0.28 16.44 -0.51
CA SER A 66 -0.73 16.31 0.88
C SER A 66 0.34 15.64 1.73
N GLU A 67 0.77 16.33 2.78
CA GLU A 67 1.74 15.78 3.74
C GLU A 67 1.11 14.66 4.58
N SER A 68 -0.17 14.79 4.94
CA SER A 68 -0.86 13.76 5.73
C SER A 68 -1.10 12.48 4.93
N GLU A 69 -1.45 12.59 3.65
CA GLU A 69 -1.76 11.44 2.79
C GLU A 69 -0.53 10.93 2.01
N LYS A 70 0.61 11.63 2.10
CA LYS A 70 1.89 11.30 1.43
C LYS A 70 1.75 11.05 -0.07
N ARG A 71 0.92 11.84 -0.76
CA ARG A 71 0.66 11.72 -2.19
C ARG A 71 0.48 13.07 -2.88
N ASP A 72 0.74 13.08 -4.17
CA ASP A 72 0.32 14.18 -5.05
C ASP A 72 -1.21 14.28 -5.06
N LEU A 73 -1.69 15.52 -5.07
CA LEU A 73 -3.10 15.83 -5.19
C LEU A 73 -3.49 15.84 -6.67
N ALA A 74 -4.75 15.54 -6.95
CA ALA A 74 -5.26 15.48 -8.31
C ALA A 74 -4.89 16.77 -9.06
N PRO A 75 -4.27 16.67 -10.26
CA PRO A 75 -3.95 17.85 -11.05
C PRO A 75 -5.22 18.44 -11.67
N LYS A 76 -5.15 19.72 -12.06
CA LYS A 76 -6.27 20.36 -12.77
C LYS A 76 -6.47 19.67 -14.12
N PRO A 77 -7.68 19.14 -14.43
CA PRO A 77 -7.91 18.48 -15.71
C PRO A 77 -7.89 19.47 -16.87
N GLU A 78 -7.43 18.98 -18.02
CA GLU A 78 -7.49 19.72 -19.28
C GLU A 78 -8.87 19.55 -19.92
N LEU A 79 -9.40 20.64 -20.48
CA LEU A 79 -10.70 20.61 -21.16
C LEU A 79 -10.55 19.91 -22.52
N ASN A 80 -11.05 18.68 -22.61
CA ASN A 80 -11.16 17.95 -23.87
C ASN A 80 -12.64 17.71 -24.21
N ILE A 81 -13.03 17.92 -25.47
CA ILE A 81 -14.41 17.79 -25.93
C ILE A 81 -14.95 16.38 -25.70
N TYR A 82 -14.12 15.34 -25.94
CA TYR A 82 -14.49 13.96 -25.67
C TYR A 82 -14.78 13.74 -24.18
N THR A 83 -13.85 14.13 -23.30
CA THR A 83 -14.00 13.95 -21.85
C THR A 83 -15.13 14.80 -21.26
N TYR A 84 -15.46 15.93 -21.88
CA TYR A 84 -16.55 16.79 -21.46
C TYR A 84 -17.91 16.13 -21.72
N PHE A 85 -18.12 15.54 -22.90
CA PHE A 85 -19.38 14.88 -23.25
C PHE A 85 -19.53 13.47 -22.65
N THR A 86 -18.44 12.84 -22.21
CA THR A 86 -18.49 11.53 -21.52
C THR A 86 -18.57 11.62 -19.99
N GLY A 87 -18.57 12.82 -19.42
CA GLY A 87 -18.62 13.02 -17.95
C GLY A 87 -17.26 12.93 -17.24
N ILE A 88 -16.26 12.32 -17.86
CA ILE A 88 -14.90 12.13 -17.32
C ILE A 88 -14.28 13.46 -16.84
N PHE A 89 -14.47 14.55 -17.59
CA PHE A 89 -13.96 15.86 -17.19
C PHE A 89 -14.61 16.36 -15.89
N ALA A 90 -15.92 16.15 -15.73
CA ALA A 90 -16.63 16.57 -14.53
C ALA A 90 -16.16 15.78 -13.30
N ASP A 91 -15.93 14.48 -13.44
CA ASP A 91 -15.40 13.61 -12.38
C ASP A 91 -13.98 14.04 -11.98
N GLN A 92 -13.09 14.21 -12.97
CA GLN A 92 -11.73 14.69 -12.74
C GLN A 92 -11.71 16.09 -12.12
N TYR A 93 -12.61 16.99 -12.55
CA TYR A 93 -12.68 18.33 -11.99
C TYR A 93 -13.23 18.33 -10.56
N THR A 94 -14.20 17.48 -10.27
CA THR A 94 -14.73 17.27 -8.92
C THR A 94 -13.64 16.74 -7.99
N LYS A 95 -12.88 15.73 -8.45
CA LYS A 95 -11.72 15.20 -7.73
C LYS A 95 -10.67 16.27 -7.50
N TYR A 96 -10.24 17.00 -8.53
CA TYR A 96 -9.33 18.15 -8.39
C TYR A 96 -9.85 19.17 -7.36
N PHE A 97 -11.13 19.51 -7.42
CA PHE A 97 -11.71 20.54 -6.56
C PHE A 97 -11.74 20.14 -5.09
N SER A 98 -12.14 18.90 -4.78
CA SER A 98 -12.21 18.38 -3.41
C SER A 98 -10.83 18.08 -2.82
N ASP A 99 -9.90 17.62 -3.65
CA ASP A 99 -8.56 17.21 -3.23
C ASP A 99 -7.65 18.42 -2.92
N THR A 100 -7.86 19.54 -3.62
CA THR A 100 -6.96 20.71 -3.55
C THR A 100 -7.53 21.89 -2.75
N VAL A 101 -8.40 21.64 -1.77
CA VAL A 101 -8.95 22.70 -0.90
C VAL A 101 -7.83 23.35 -0.06
N PRO A 102 -7.63 24.68 -0.12
CA PRO A 102 -6.64 25.36 0.72
C PRO A 102 -6.92 25.12 2.21
N PHE A 103 -5.87 24.79 2.95
CA PHE A 103 -5.93 24.45 4.37
C PHE A 103 -6.81 23.24 4.73
N ARG A 104 -7.05 22.31 3.79
CA ARG A 104 -7.82 21.08 4.03
C ARG A 104 -7.35 20.34 5.29
N GLU A 105 -6.05 20.16 5.45
CA GLU A 105 -5.48 19.42 6.58
C GLU A 105 -5.78 20.08 7.93
N GLN A 106 -5.71 21.42 8.01
CA GLN A 106 -6.07 22.17 9.22
C GLN A 106 -7.57 22.08 9.51
N ILE A 107 -8.42 22.10 8.48
CA ILE A 107 -9.87 21.96 8.63
C ILE A 107 -10.22 20.55 9.12
N VAL A 108 -9.63 19.51 8.52
CA VAL A 108 -9.82 18.11 8.94
C VAL A 108 -9.37 17.92 10.40
N ALA A 109 -8.20 18.46 10.76
CA ALA A 109 -7.71 18.43 12.14
C ALA A 109 -8.65 19.15 13.12
N LEU A 110 -9.12 20.35 12.79
CA LEU A 110 -10.07 21.09 13.62
C LEU A 110 -11.41 20.34 13.76
N CYS A 111 -11.90 19.72 12.68
CA CYS A 111 -13.09 18.88 12.71
C CYS A 111 -12.91 17.67 13.63
N ALA A 112 -11.74 17.02 13.58
CA ALA A 112 -11.40 15.91 14.47
C ALA A 112 -11.37 16.35 15.94
N GLU A 113 -10.73 17.48 16.25
CA GLU A 113 -10.69 18.05 17.62
C GLU A 113 -12.10 18.40 18.13
N ILE A 114 -12.94 19.02 17.30
CA ILE A 114 -14.33 19.35 17.66
C ILE A 114 -15.15 18.09 17.92
N ASN A 115 -14.94 17.04 17.13
CA ASN A 115 -15.65 15.77 17.30
C ASN A 115 -15.19 15.02 18.55
N ASP A 116 -13.90 15.04 18.86
CA ASP A 116 -13.36 14.47 20.10
C ASP A 116 -13.97 15.11 21.35
N MET A 117 -14.12 16.45 21.34
CA MET A 117 -14.76 17.21 22.41
C MET A 117 -16.25 16.86 22.65
N LYS A 118 -16.93 16.16 21.73
CA LYS A 118 -18.35 15.78 21.89
C LYS A 118 -18.56 14.58 22.82
N GLY A 119 -17.50 13.89 23.24
CA GLY A 119 -17.48 13.02 24.43
C GLY A 119 -18.30 11.73 24.40
N ILE A 120 -18.97 11.40 23.29
CA ILE A 120 -19.62 10.10 23.08
C ILE A 120 -19.18 9.60 21.72
N SER A 121 -18.42 8.51 21.68
CA SER A 121 -18.12 7.80 20.44
C SER A 121 -18.24 6.31 20.70
N ALA A 122 -18.98 5.62 19.84
CA ALA A 122 -18.85 4.18 19.63
C ALA A 122 -17.38 3.85 19.27
N PRO A 123 -16.96 2.56 19.29
CA PRO A 123 -15.61 2.22 18.83
C PRO A 123 -15.39 2.78 17.43
N LYS A 124 -14.32 3.56 17.24
CA LYS A 124 -14.01 4.13 15.94
C LYS A 124 -13.33 3.07 15.09
N PHE A 125 -14.09 2.53 14.16
CA PHE A 125 -13.57 1.79 13.03
C PHE A 125 -13.48 2.73 11.83
N TYR A 126 -12.38 2.65 11.09
CA TYR A 126 -12.17 3.41 9.88
C TYR A 126 -12.14 2.43 8.70
N GLY A 127 -13.05 2.57 7.73
CA GLY A 127 -13.22 1.61 6.63
C GLY A 127 -14.26 0.52 6.93
N ASN A 128 -14.33 -0.49 6.07
CA ASN A 128 -15.29 -1.58 6.21
C ASN A 128 -14.79 -2.61 7.23
N VAL A 129 -15.69 -3.07 8.10
CA VAL A 129 -15.39 -4.12 9.09
C VAL A 129 -16.33 -5.29 8.89
N ASN A 130 -15.74 -6.45 8.61
CA ASN A 130 -16.46 -7.71 8.59
C ASN A 130 -16.23 -8.43 9.92
N VAL A 131 -17.27 -9.07 10.45
CA VAL A 131 -17.08 -10.11 11.46
C VAL A 131 -16.53 -11.32 10.70
N VAL A 132 -15.31 -11.74 11.06
CA VAL A 132 -14.60 -12.82 10.36
C VAL A 132 -14.34 -14.02 11.26
N ALA A 133 -14.50 -13.87 12.57
CA ALA A 133 -14.40 -14.94 13.54
C ALA A 133 -15.52 -14.89 14.59
N ASP A 134 -15.85 -16.03 15.19
CA ASP A 134 -16.68 -16.09 16.39
C ASP A 134 -15.94 -15.54 17.63
N ASP A 135 -16.64 -15.43 18.77
CA ASP A 135 -16.05 -14.91 20.01
C ASP A 135 -14.90 -15.81 20.55
N ASP A 136 -14.73 -17.01 20.00
CA ASP A 136 -13.68 -17.98 20.33
C ASP A 136 -12.52 -17.98 19.30
N GLY A 137 -12.58 -17.12 18.27
CA GLY A 137 -11.52 -16.95 17.27
C GLY A 137 -11.58 -17.90 16.08
N ASN A 138 -12.65 -18.70 15.93
CA ASN A 138 -12.82 -19.58 14.78
C ASN A 138 -13.43 -18.81 13.61
N LEU A 139 -12.88 -18.99 12.40
CA LEU A 139 -13.41 -18.36 11.19
C LEU A 139 -14.88 -18.72 10.96
N ILE A 140 -15.72 -17.72 10.77
CA ILE A 140 -17.09 -17.93 10.28
C ILE A 140 -17.06 -18.08 8.76
N GLY A 141 -17.71 -19.12 8.22
CA GLY A 141 -17.72 -19.36 6.77
C GLY A 141 -18.32 -18.18 6.00
N GLU A 142 -17.80 -17.92 4.79
CA GLU A 142 -18.16 -16.78 3.91
C GLU A 142 -19.67 -16.56 3.79
N GLU A 143 -20.49 -17.62 3.80
CA GLU A 143 -21.97 -17.53 3.73
C GLU A 143 -22.66 -16.94 4.99
N THR A 144 -21.93 -16.74 6.09
CA THR A 144 -22.48 -16.23 7.36
C THR A 144 -21.86 -14.93 7.84
N ALA A 145 -20.87 -14.39 7.12
CA ALA A 145 -20.24 -13.11 7.45
C ALA A 145 -21.27 -11.97 7.33
N LYS A 146 -21.55 -11.30 8.45
CA LYS A 146 -22.32 -10.04 8.45
C LYS A 146 -21.35 -8.87 8.39
N THR A 147 -21.38 -8.12 7.30
CA THR A 147 -20.72 -6.81 7.23
C THR A 147 -21.35 -5.88 8.27
N VAL A 148 -20.53 -5.36 9.19
CA VAL A 148 -20.96 -4.33 10.14
C VAL A 148 -20.38 -3.02 9.65
N THR A 149 -21.18 -2.27 8.90
CA THR A 149 -20.86 -0.90 8.50
C THR A 149 -21.19 0.05 9.66
N GLU A 150 -20.27 0.28 10.58
CA GLU A 150 -20.31 1.50 11.40
C GLU A 150 -19.61 2.61 10.63
N ALA A 151 -20.42 3.36 9.87
CA ALA A 151 -19.96 4.45 9.03
C ALA A 151 -19.39 5.61 9.87
N VAL A 152 -18.07 5.66 10.02
CA VAL A 152 -17.38 6.94 9.90
C VAL A 152 -16.91 7.03 8.45
N THR A 153 -17.59 7.86 7.67
CA THR A 153 -17.19 8.18 6.30
C THR A 153 -15.83 8.87 6.35
N VAL A 154 -14.76 8.08 6.21
CA VAL A 154 -13.48 8.60 5.74
C VAL A 154 -13.68 8.83 4.26
N GLN A 155 -13.42 10.05 3.78
CA GLN A 155 -13.22 10.26 2.36
C GLN A 155 -11.88 9.65 1.97
N THR A 156 -11.86 8.32 1.81
CA THR A 156 -10.88 7.67 0.95
C THR A 156 -11.22 8.11 -0.47
N GLY A 157 -10.27 8.79 -1.11
CA GLY A 157 -10.39 9.13 -2.52
C GLY A 157 -10.33 7.86 -3.36
N ASN A 158 -11.47 7.20 -3.55
CA ASN A 158 -11.87 6.42 -4.71
C ASN A 158 -13.19 5.69 -4.41
N GLU A 159 -14.29 6.21 -4.92
CA GLU A 159 -15.43 5.41 -5.35
C GLU A 159 -15.88 5.99 -6.68
N ILE A 160 -15.79 5.18 -7.74
CA ILE A 160 -16.47 5.46 -9.00
C ILE A 160 -17.94 5.15 -8.74
N VAL A 161 -18.72 6.20 -8.48
CA VAL A 161 -20.18 6.10 -8.42
C VAL A 161 -20.69 6.23 -9.85
N THR A 162 -21.02 5.11 -10.49
CA THR A 162 -21.93 5.14 -11.64
C THR A 162 -23.35 4.97 -11.13
N ASP A 163 -23.98 6.08 -10.73
CA ASP A 163 -25.43 6.17 -10.63
C ASP A 163 -25.93 7.13 -11.70
N ALA A 164 -26.69 6.59 -12.64
CA ALA A 164 -27.57 7.34 -13.51
C ALA A 164 -28.99 6.78 -13.37
N GLU A 165 -29.79 7.40 -12.50
CA GLU A 165 -31.24 7.32 -12.59
C GLU A 165 -31.82 8.67 -13.04
N GLY A 166 -32.84 8.60 -13.91
CA GLY A 166 -33.80 9.68 -14.15
C GLY A 166 -34.36 9.70 -15.58
N GLY A 167 -35.61 9.34 -15.84
CA GLY A 167 -36.68 9.07 -14.89
C GLY A 167 -38.04 8.72 -15.53
N GLU A 168 -38.99 8.47 -14.61
CA GLU A 168 -40.45 8.67 -14.61
C GLU A 168 -41.18 8.85 -15.95
N VAL A 169 -42.33 8.21 -16.20
CA VAL A 169 -43.65 8.69 -15.74
C VAL A 169 -44.76 7.69 -16.20
N ILE A 170 -45.62 7.25 -15.24
CA ILE A 170 -47.08 6.94 -15.31
C ILE A 170 -47.61 5.78 -16.22
N SER A 171 -48.34 4.83 -15.59
CA SER A 171 -49.39 4.00 -16.22
C SER A 171 -50.74 4.73 -16.25
N PRO A 172 -51.62 4.51 -17.25
CA PRO A 172 -52.64 3.46 -17.11
C PRO A 172 -53.15 2.78 -18.41
N ASP A 173 -53.62 1.54 -18.22
CA ASP A 173 -54.79 0.82 -18.80
C ASP A 173 -55.02 0.56 -20.31
N THR A 174 -55.35 -0.73 -20.57
CA THR A 174 -56.20 -1.35 -21.62
C THR A 174 -56.13 -0.96 -23.11
N SER A 175 -55.79 -1.94 -23.97
CA SER A 175 -56.68 -2.44 -25.06
C SER A 175 -56.06 -3.59 -25.88
N GLU A 176 -56.70 -4.76 -25.85
CA GLU A 176 -57.02 -5.70 -26.95
C GLU A 176 -56.20 -5.73 -28.27
N ALA A 177 -55.57 -6.89 -28.54
CA ALA A 177 -56.01 -7.90 -29.53
C ALA A 177 -55.00 -8.43 -30.59
N VAL A 178 -55.15 -9.75 -30.81
CA VAL A 178 -54.92 -10.59 -32.01
C VAL A 178 -53.53 -11.22 -32.28
N VAL A 179 -53.43 -12.46 -31.80
CA VAL A 179 -52.89 -13.72 -32.38
C VAL A 179 -52.44 -13.69 -33.86
N THR A 180 -51.23 -14.19 -34.15
CA THR A 180 -51.02 -15.16 -35.24
C THR A 180 -49.82 -16.07 -34.98
N SER A 181 -50.09 -17.37 -34.89
CA SER A 181 -49.17 -18.50 -34.76
C SER A 181 -48.71 -19.03 -36.12
N VAL A 182 -47.43 -19.41 -36.27
CA VAL A 182 -46.98 -20.39 -37.27
C VAL A 182 -45.80 -21.20 -36.66
N PRO A 183 -45.71 -22.54 -36.87
CA PRO A 183 -44.96 -23.45 -36.01
C PRO A 183 -43.52 -23.76 -36.47
N ALA A 184 -42.81 -24.37 -35.53
CA ALA A 184 -41.41 -24.76 -35.52
C ALA A 184 -40.92 -25.60 -36.71
N GLU A 185 -39.67 -25.35 -37.10
CA GLU A 185 -38.82 -26.32 -37.79
C GLU A 185 -37.48 -26.40 -37.05
N THR A 186 -37.20 -27.59 -36.53
CA THR A 186 -36.05 -27.95 -35.69
C THR A 186 -34.83 -28.30 -36.53
N VAL A 187 -33.69 -27.65 -36.26
CA VAL A 187 -32.35 -28.14 -36.63
C VAL A 187 -31.47 -28.04 -35.37
N PRO A 188 -30.75 -29.11 -34.98
CA PRO A 188 -30.03 -29.15 -33.70
C PRO A 188 -28.72 -28.37 -33.79
N SER A 189 -28.48 -27.49 -32.81
CA SER A 189 -27.21 -26.80 -32.62
C SER A 189 -26.46 -27.46 -31.47
N GLU A 190 -25.23 -27.85 -31.75
CA GLU A 190 -24.30 -28.53 -30.85
C GLU A 190 -24.07 -27.72 -29.57
N THR A 191 -24.21 -28.42 -28.43
CA THR A 191 -23.89 -27.91 -27.11
C THR A 191 -22.38 -27.71 -27.01
N THR A 192 -21.94 -26.46 -27.09
CA THR A 192 -20.61 -26.08 -26.60
C THR A 192 -20.78 -25.79 -25.11
N THR A 193 -20.37 -26.75 -24.27
CA THR A 193 -20.23 -26.56 -22.83
C THR A 193 -19.15 -25.52 -22.57
N VAL A 194 -19.56 -24.27 -22.34
CA VAL A 194 -18.73 -23.27 -21.67
C VAL A 194 -18.69 -23.67 -20.21
N THR A 195 -17.51 -24.07 -19.74
CA THR A 195 -17.23 -24.26 -18.32
C THR A 195 -17.25 -22.87 -17.69
N GLU A 196 -18.23 -22.59 -16.83
CA GLU A 196 -18.19 -21.42 -15.94
C GLU A 196 -16.94 -21.58 -15.05
N GLU A 197 -15.91 -20.78 -15.32
CA GLU A 197 -14.87 -20.52 -14.33
C GLU A 197 -15.55 -19.78 -13.17
N GLU A 198 -15.58 -20.41 -11.99
CA GLU A 198 -16.05 -19.78 -10.76
C GLU A 198 -15.31 -18.45 -10.56
N GLU A 199 -16.06 -17.35 -10.66
CA GLU A 199 -15.60 -16.01 -10.35
C GLU A 199 -15.16 -16.00 -8.87
N VAL A 200 -13.85 -15.99 -8.64
CA VAL A 200 -13.28 -15.95 -7.29
C VAL A 200 -13.64 -14.59 -6.70
N GLU A 201 -14.66 -14.55 -5.83
CA GLU A 201 -15.09 -13.34 -5.15
C GLU A 201 -13.91 -12.66 -4.44
N ASN A 202 -13.66 -11.42 -4.84
CA ASN A 202 -12.51 -10.61 -4.44
C ASN A 202 -12.64 -10.22 -2.96
N ILE A 203 -11.68 -10.61 -2.13
CA ILE A 203 -11.55 -10.08 -0.76
C ILE A 203 -11.26 -8.58 -0.89
N ALA A 204 -11.90 -7.78 -0.04
CA ALA A 204 -11.73 -6.33 0.01
C ALA A 204 -10.27 -5.91 -0.21
N ASP A 205 -10.09 -4.97 -1.14
CA ASP A 205 -8.81 -4.33 -1.45
C ASP A 205 -8.11 -3.92 -0.13
N PHE A 206 -6.78 -3.99 -0.05
CA PHE A 206 -5.99 -3.74 1.18
C PHE A 206 -6.42 -2.46 1.94
N SER A 207 -6.90 -1.45 1.21
CA SER A 207 -7.40 -0.17 1.71
C SER A 207 -8.78 -0.21 2.41
N ASN A 208 -9.50 -1.32 2.34
CA ASN A 208 -10.87 -1.49 2.88
C ASN A 208 -10.93 -2.35 4.14
N ASN A 209 -9.79 -2.87 4.62
CA ASN A 209 -9.72 -3.65 5.85
C ASN A 209 -9.66 -2.70 7.06
N GLY A 210 -10.74 -2.68 7.84
CA GLY A 210 -10.97 -1.67 8.86
C GLY A 210 -9.78 -1.39 9.79
N ILE A 211 -9.54 -0.12 10.10
CA ILE A 211 -8.49 0.33 11.02
C ILE A 211 -9.11 0.59 12.39
N VAL A 212 -8.47 0.08 13.44
CA VAL A 212 -8.84 0.30 14.83
C VAL A 212 -7.81 1.19 15.50
N VAL A 213 -8.26 2.28 16.11
CA VAL A 213 -7.44 3.17 16.95
C VAL A 213 -7.92 3.15 18.41
N ASP A 214 -9.23 2.97 18.63
CA ASP A 214 -9.85 3.08 19.95
C ASP A 214 -9.34 2.04 20.96
N GLY A 215 -8.53 2.49 21.93
CA GLY A 215 -8.01 1.63 22.99
C GLY A 215 -6.91 0.67 22.55
N VAL A 216 -6.37 0.84 21.34
CA VAL A 216 -5.18 0.12 20.88
C VAL A 216 -3.95 0.73 21.53
N LYS A 217 -3.14 -0.13 22.14
CA LYS A 217 -1.92 0.25 22.85
C LYS A 217 -0.75 -0.61 22.42
N MET A 218 0.33 0.03 22.02
CA MET A 218 1.62 -0.60 21.74
C MET A 218 2.67 0.09 22.62
N TYR A 219 3.44 -0.70 23.37
CA TYR A 219 4.49 -0.20 24.28
C TYR A 219 4.01 0.85 25.29
N GLY A 220 2.71 0.83 25.66
CA GLY A 220 2.08 1.78 26.59
C GLY A 220 1.44 3.01 25.93
N ASP A 221 1.77 3.29 24.68
CA ASP A 221 1.29 4.48 23.96
C ASP A 221 0.14 4.16 23.00
N ASN A 222 -0.58 5.21 22.57
CA ASN A 222 -1.66 5.06 21.59
C ASN A 222 -1.08 4.63 20.24
N ALA A 223 -1.78 3.70 19.58
CA ALA A 223 -1.42 3.15 18.29
C ALA A 223 -2.67 2.87 17.44
N GLY A 224 -2.48 2.46 16.19
CA GLY A 224 -3.52 1.90 15.34
C GLY A 224 -3.12 0.52 14.79
N VAL A 225 -4.11 -0.31 14.46
CA VAL A 225 -3.91 -1.61 13.78
C VAL A 225 -4.91 -1.77 12.65
N MET A 226 -4.52 -2.47 11.59
CA MET A 226 -5.39 -2.81 10.46
C MET A 226 -5.91 -4.23 10.65
N LEU A 227 -7.22 -4.44 10.56
CA LEU A 227 -7.85 -5.74 10.79
C LEU A 227 -7.57 -6.70 9.63
N PHE A 228 -7.16 -7.93 9.94
CA PHE A 228 -6.86 -8.92 8.92
C PHE A 228 -8.09 -9.78 8.59
N GLY A 229 -8.40 -9.94 7.30
CA GLY A 229 -9.57 -10.71 6.83
C GLY A 229 -9.25 -11.89 5.93
N GLY A 230 -7.98 -12.30 5.81
CA GLY A 230 -7.50 -13.24 4.77
C GLY A 230 -8.25 -14.57 4.69
N ASN A 231 -8.11 -15.25 3.54
CA ASN A 231 -8.78 -16.52 3.25
C ASN A 231 -7.82 -17.55 2.63
N LYS A 232 -7.98 -18.81 3.03
CA LYS A 232 -7.17 -19.96 2.64
C LYS A 232 -7.02 -20.17 1.13
N LYS A 233 -8.05 -19.91 0.32
CA LYS A 233 -7.98 -19.98 -1.15
C LYS A 233 -6.90 -19.06 -1.70
N MET A 234 -6.83 -17.82 -1.20
CA MET A 234 -5.79 -16.87 -1.61
C MET A 234 -4.41 -17.30 -1.13
N GLY A 235 -4.29 -17.77 0.11
CA GLY A 235 -3.04 -18.33 0.63
C GLY A 235 -2.53 -19.52 -0.20
N THR A 236 -3.42 -20.44 -0.61
CA THR A 236 -3.06 -21.56 -1.51
C THR A 236 -2.63 -21.06 -2.88
N ARG A 237 -3.37 -20.11 -3.50
CA ARG A 237 -2.99 -19.50 -4.78
C ARG A 237 -1.59 -18.88 -4.71
N TYR A 238 -1.28 -18.16 -3.63
CA TYR A 238 0.03 -17.57 -3.39
C TYR A 238 1.13 -18.66 -3.28
N ALA A 239 0.89 -19.72 -2.50
CA ALA A 239 1.83 -20.83 -2.32
C ALA A 239 2.13 -21.59 -3.62
N GLU A 240 1.10 -21.87 -4.43
CA GLU A 240 1.21 -22.51 -5.74
C GLU A 240 2.01 -21.63 -6.72
N LEU A 241 1.79 -20.33 -6.71
CA LEU A 241 2.53 -19.38 -7.54
C LEU A 241 4.03 -19.37 -7.20
N LEU A 242 4.40 -19.36 -5.91
CA LEU A 242 5.79 -19.47 -5.49
C LEU A 242 6.41 -20.83 -5.87
N SER A 243 5.63 -21.91 -5.78
CA SER A 243 6.04 -23.24 -6.23
C SER A 243 6.37 -23.25 -7.73
N ARG A 244 5.58 -22.54 -8.56
CA ARG A 244 5.89 -22.36 -10.00
C ARG A 244 7.24 -21.68 -10.24
N TYR A 245 7.64 -20.71 -9.41
CA TYR A 245 8.98 -20.11 -9.50
C TYR A 245 10.10 -21.11 -9.20
N LYS A 246 9.94 -21.93 -8.15
CA LYS A 246 10.92 -22.99 -7.82
C LYS A 246 11.05 -24.00 -8.95
N ALA A 247 9.94 -24.47 -9.51
CA ALA A 247 9.95 -25.38 -10.65
C ALA A 247 10.64 -24.76 -11.89
N ALA A 248 10.40 -23.48 -12.17
CA ALA A 248 10.96 -22.79 -13.34
C ALA A 248 12.47 -22.46 -13.22
N MET A 249 12.96 -22.26 -12.00
CA MET A 249 14.36 -21.93 -11.71
C MET A 249 15.22 -23.18 -11.48
N GLY A 250 14.61 -24.28 -11.04
CA GLY A 250 15.26 -25.58 -10.90
C GLY A 250 15.74 -25.90 -9.47
N PRO A 251 16.31 -27.09 -9.27
CA PRO A 251 16.63 -27.61 -7.95
C PRO A 251 17.78 -26.84 -7.27
N ASP A 252 18.71 -26.28 -8.04
CA ASP A 252 19.93 -25.62 -7.52
C ASP A 252 19.70 -24.19 -6.99
N VAL A 253 18.52 -23.62 -7.22
CA VAL A 253 18.15 -22.27 -6.76
C VAL A 253 17.29 -22.38 -5.50
N ASN A 254 17.72 -21.77 -4.40
CA ASN A 254 16.91 -21.73 -3.18
C ASN A 254 15.77 -20.73 -3.36
N VAL A 255 14.57 -21.10 -2.91
CA VAL A 255 13.41 -20.18 -2.88
C VAL A 255 12.90 -20.09 -1.46
N TYR A 256 13.08 -18.91 -0.85
CA TYR A 256 12.62 -18.59 0.48
C TYR A 256 11.30 -17.83 0.40
N ASN A 257 10.36 -18.20 1.27
CA ASN A 257 9.14 -17.44 1.49
C ASN A 257 9.12 -16.93 2.92
N ILE A 258 8.94 -15.61 3.07
CA ILE A 258 8.87 -14.91 4.34
C ILE A 258 7.53 -14.17 4.36
N VAL A 259 6.50 -14.83 4.92
CA VAL A 259 5.22 -14.17 5.18
C VAL A 259 5.27 -13.56 6.56
N VAL A 260 5.13 -12.24 6.63
CA VAL A 260 5.37 -11.46 7.84
C VAL A 260 4.03 -11.12 8.52
N PRO A 261 3.84 -11.41 9.82
CA PRO A 261 2.68 -10.92 10.54
C PRO A 261 2.71 -9.40 10.65
N THR A 262 1.56 -8.74 10.70
CA THR A 262 1.43 -7.31 10.99
C THR A 262 1.18 -7.07 12.47
N SER A 263 1.07 -5.80 12.87
CA SER A 263 0.87 -5.44 14.27
C SER A 263 -0.47 -5.91 14.84
N VAL A 264 -1.46 -6.24 14.00
CA VAL A 264 -2.78 -6.69 14.47
C VAL A 264 -2.71 -8.02 15.22
N GLU A 265 -1.83 -8.92 14.78
CA GLU A 265 -1.69 -10.25 15.37
C GLU A 265 -1.31 -10.20 16.86
N PHE A 266 -0.48 -9.22 17.24
CA PHE A 266 0.09 -9.14 18.59
C PHE A 266 -0.55 -8.07 19.47
N TYR A 267 -1.09 -6.99 18.87
CA TYR A 267 -1.51 -5.79 19.61
C TYR A 267 -3.00 -5.47 19.51
N LEU A 268 -3.80 -6.29 18.85
CA LEU A 268 -5.26 -6.11 18.80
C LEU A 268 -5.88 -6.30 20.20
N PRO A 269 -6.61 -5.30 20.73
CA PRO A 269 -7.33 -5.48 21.99
C PRO A 269 -8.36 -6.61 21.89
N LYS A 270 -8.44 -7.47 22.92
CA LYS A 270 -9.35 -8.62 22.98
C LYS A 270 -10.80 -8.32 22.60
N LYS A 271 -11.30 -7.12 22.92
CA LYS A 271 -12.66 -6.67 22.56
C LYS A 271 -12.93 -6.61 21.05
N PHE A 272 -11.88 -6.62 20.23
CA PHE A 272 -11.95 -6.56 18.78
C PHE A 272 -11.50 -7.84 18.07
N GLN A 273 -11.13 -8.90 18.81
CA GLN A 273 -10.56 -10.12 18.22
C GLN A 273 -11.46 -10.73 17.14
N LYS A 274 -12.78 -10.73 17.33
CA LYS A 274 -13.77 -11.25 16.37
C LYS A 274 -13.78 -10.57 14.99
N TYR A 275 -13.13 -9.42 14.86
CA TYR A 275 -13.04 -8.65 13.62
C TYR A 275 -11.73 -8.89 12.85
N SER A 276 -10.81 -9.70 13.39
CA SER A 276 -9.56 -10.03 12.73
C SER A 276 -9.33 -11.54 12.74
N SER A 277 -9.06 -12.10 11.57
CA SER A 277 -8.59 -13.47 11.39
C SER A 277 -7.20 -13.62 12.00
N SER A 278 -6.83 -14.87 12.32
CA SER A 278 -5.47 -15.25 12.74
C SER A 278 -4.52 -15.14 11.54
N GLU A 279 -3.52 -14.25 11.61
CA GLU A 279 -2.47 -14.20 10.60
C GLU A 279 -1.58 -15.44 10.71
N LYS A 280 -1.37 -15.97 11.93
CA LYS A 280 -0.64 -17.22 12.13
C LYS A 280 -1.24 -18.37 11.32
N ASP A 281 -2.55 -18.55 11.40
CA ASP A 281 -3.24 -19.65 10.71
C ASP A 281 -3.13 -19.49 9.20
N ALA A 282 -3.20 -18.25 8.70
CA ALA A 282 -3.02 -17.95 7.28
C ALA A 282 -1.58 -18.24 6.82
N ILE A 283 -0.58 -17.86 7.61
CA ILE A 283 0.84 -18.15 7.34
C ILE A 283 1.10 -19.66 7.34
N ASP A 284 0.67 -20.37 8.38
CA ASP A 284 0.80 -21.82 8.48
C ASP A 284 0.12 -22.52 7.30
N HIS A 285 -1.07 -22.05 6.88
CA HIS A 285 -1.79 -22.56 5.73
C HIS A 285 -0.99 -22.38 4.43
N ILE A 286 -0.44 -21.19 4.17
CA ILE A 286 0.43 -20.91 3.02
C ILE A 286 1.61 -21.89 3.02
N TYR A 287 2.31 -22.02 4.16
CA TYR A 287 3.52 -22.83 4.28
C TYR A 287 3.23 -24.32 4.07
N SER A 288 2.05 -24.79 4.47
CA SER A 288 1.61 -26.17 4.25
C SER A 288 1.12 -26.46 2.81
N SER A 289 0.89 -25.42 2.00
CA SER A 289 0.28 -25.51 0.67
C SER A 289 1.30 -25.57 -0.48
N TYR A 290 2.61 -25.58 -0.20
CA TYR A 290 3.61 -25.66 -1.26
C TYR A 290 3.55 -27.00 -2.00
N THR A 291 3.76 -26.94 -3.31
CA THR A 291 3.85 -28.13 -4.18
C THR A 291 5.27 -28.42 -4.62
N GLU A 292 6.22 -27.58 -4.23
CA GLU A 292 7.66 -27.68 -4.53
C GLU A 292 8.49 -27.42 -3.26
N ASP A 293 9.79 -27.63 -3.35
CA ASP A 293 10.74 -27.41 -2.25
C ASP A 293 11.01 -25.91 -2.01
N ILE A 294 10.03 -25.26 -1.37
CA ILE A 294 10.10 -23.87 -0.90
C ILE A 294 10.54 -23.87 0.57
N ILE A 295 11.51 -23.00 0.89
CA ILE A 295 11.99 -22.82 2.25
C ILE A 295 11.07 -21.81 2.96
N ALA A 296 10.13 -22.33 3.76
CA ALA A 296 9.36 -21.52 4.70
C ALA A 296 10.27 -20.92 5.78
N VAL A 297 10.32 -19.60 5.85
CA VAL A 297 11.04 -18.89 6.91
C VAL A 297 10.07 -18.53 8.04
N ASP A 298 10.31 -19.05 9.23
CA ASP A 298 9.47 -18.81 10.42
C ASP A 298 9.73 -17.43 11.04
N ALA A 299 9.39 -16.38 10.29
CA ALA A 299 9.43 -15.00 10.78
C ALA A 299 8.38 -14.75 11.87
N TYR A 300 7.27 -15.48 11.87
CA TYR A 300 6.23 -15.34 12.89
C TYR A 300 6.78 -15.62 14.28
N SER A 301 7.36 -16.81 14.50
CA SER A 301 7.84 -17.19 15.83
C SER A 301 8.99 -16.30 16.28
N GLU A 302 9.88 -15.91 15.36
CA GLU A 302 10.98 -15.01 15.65
C GLU A 302 10.46 -13.64 16.11
N ILE A 303 9.51 -13.04 15.39
CA ILE A 303 8.93 -11.73 15.77
C ILE A 303 8.12 -11.85 17.07
N ALA A 304 7.32 -12.91 17.23
CA ALA A 304 6.47 -13.12 18.41
C ALA A 304 7.28 -13.17 19.71
N ALA A 305 8.52 -13.67 19.66
CA ALA A 305 9.43 -13.74 20.80
C ALA A 305 9.90 -12.36 21.31
N HIS A 306 9.69 -11.29 20.53
CA HIS A 306 10.18 -9.93 20.80
C HIS A 306 9.05 -8.89 20.85
N THR A 307 7.83 -9.31 21.21
CA THR A 307 6.65 -8.42 21.32
C THR A 307 6.70 -7.42 22.48
N ASP A 308 7.67 -7.55 23.38
CA ASP A 308 8.00 -6.56 24.40
C ASP A 308 8.98 -5.48 23.92
N GLU A 309 9.58 -5.65 22.75
CA GLU A 309 10.47 -4.68 22.11
C GLU A 309 9.73 -3.82 21.08
N TYR A 310 10.31 -2.67 20.70
CA TYR A 310 9.74 -1.78 19.70
C TYR A 310 9.90 -2.37 18.29
N ILE A 311 9.05 -3.33 17.91
CA ILE A 311 9.12 -4.10 16.67
C ILE A 311 8.16 -3.64 15.58
N TYR A 312 7.02 -3.02 15.93
CA TYR A 312 6.10 -2.34 15.01
C TYR A 312 5.99 -0.84 15.28
N LEU A 313 5.72 -0.08 14.23
CA LEU A 313 5.44 1.36 14.33
C LEU A 313 3.99 1.56 14.82
N ARG A 314 3.76 2.58 15.65
CA ARG A 314 2.46 2.78 16.32
C ARG A 314 1.45 3.53 15.46
N THR A 315 1.95 4.45 14.65
CA THR A 315 1.18 5.38 13.81
C THR A 315 1.33 5.06 12.32
N ASP A 316 2.07 4.01 11.98
CA ASP A 316 2.33 3.56 10.62
C ASP A 316 1.92 2.10 10.46
N HIS A 317 1.53 1.69 9.24
CA HIS A 317 1.09 0.31 9.00
C HIS A 317 2.25 -0.70 8.89
N HIS A 318 3.50 -0.23 8.86
CA HIS A 318 4.67 -1.09 8.78
C HIS A 318 5.21 -1.51 10.15
N TRP A 319 6.05 -2.53 10.14
CA TRP A 319 6.99 -2.79 11.22
C TRP A 319 8.02 -1.65 11.41
N SER A 320 8.69 -1.64 12.55
CA SER A 320 9.93 -0.88 12.74
C SER A 320 11.08 -1.59 12.02
N HIS A 321 12.23 -0.91 11.86
CA HIS A 321 13.41 -1.56 11.30
C HIS A 321 13.91 -2.74 12.16
N ARG A 322 13.65 -2.74 13.48
CA ARG A 322 13.97 -3.86 14.37
C ARG A 322 13.02 -5.05 14.13
N GLY A 323 11.74 -4.81 13.85
CA GLY A 323 10.83 -5.88 13.42
C GLY A 323 11.29 -6.54 12.11
N ALA A 324 11.74 -5.73 11.14
CA ALA A 324 12.34 -6.23 9.91
C ALA A 324 13.61 -7.06 10.15
N TYR A 325 14.43 -6.66 11.14
CA TYR A 325 15.59 -7.44 11.56
C TYR A 325 15.21 -8.83 12.07
N TYR A 326 14.11 -8.99 12.79
CA TYR A 326 13.70 -10.32 13.27
C TYR A 326 13.23 -11.23 12.13
N ALA A 327 12.60 -10.71 11.07
CA ALA A 327 12.39 -11.51 9.86
C ALA A 327 13.71 -11.87 9.16
N TYR A 328 14.68 -10.95 9.13
CA TYR A 328 16.04 -11.27 8.64
C TYR A 328 16.71 -12.33 9.51
N ALA A 329 16.62 -12.23 10.83
CA ALA A 329 17.16 -13.19 11.77
C ALA A 329 16.60 -14.60 11.52
N ALA A 330 15.30 -14.71 11.27
CA ALA A 330 14.66 -15.96 10.87
C ALA A 330 15.24 -16.51 9.55
N LEU A 331 15.46 -15.63 8.55
CA LEU A 331 16.06 -16.03 7.27
C LEU A 331 17.48 -16.56 7.46
N VAL A 332 18.38 -15.84 8.15
CA VAL A 332 19.76 -16.30 8.35
C VAL A 332 19.81 -17.61 9.13
N LYS A 333 18.92 -17.81 10.12
CA LYS A 333 18.77 -19.10 10.80
C LYS A 333 18.31 -20.21 9.85
N ALA A 334 17.37 -19.94 8.95
CA ALA A 334 16.93 -20.89 7.92
C ALA A 334 18.05 -21.24 6.93
N MET A 335 18.98 -20.32 6.69
CA MET A 335 20.21 -20.56 5.90
C MET A 335 21.29 -21.33 6.68
N GLY A 336 21.06 -21.66 7.95
CA GLY A 336 22.03 -22.34 8.81
C GLY A 336 23.12 -21.42 9.39
N GLU A 337 22.89 -20.11 9.34
CA GLU A 337 23.81 -19.08 9.82
C GLU A 337 23.30 -18.44 11.12
N THR A 338 24.15 -17.62 11.75
CA THR A 338 23.79 -16.88 12.97
C THR A 338 23.62 -15.40 12.62
N PRO A 339 22.49 -14.77 12.96
CA PRO A 339 22.31 -13.34 12.72
C PRO A 339 23.28 -12.51 13.56
N LYS A 340 23.75 -11.41 12.97
CA LYS A 340 24.53 -10.38 13.67
C LYS A 340 23.69 -9.72 14.77
N ASP A 341 24.31 -9.31 15.86
CA ASP A 341 23.62 -8.66 16.97
C ASP A 341 23.22 -7.23 16.56
N ILE A 342 21.90 -6.97 16.47
CA ILE A 342 21.35 -5.70 16.00
C ILE A 342 21.89 -4.47 16.77
N ASP A 343 22.12 -4.60 18.08
CA ASP A 343 22.54 -3.49 18.93
C ASP A 343 24.07 -3.27 18.92
N LYS A 344 24.85 -4.28 18.51
CA LYS A 344 26.33 -4.20 18.48
C LYS A 344 26.89 -4.01 17.09
N ASP A 345 26.31 -4.66 16.09
CA ASP A 345 26.92 -4.85 14.79
C ASP A 345 26.46 -3.83 13.75
N TYR A 346 25.45 -3.00 14.07
CA TYR A 346 24.91 -1.97 13.18
C TYR A 346 25.17 -0.55 13.72
N GLU A 347 25.20 0.44 12.83
CA GLU A 347 25.16 1.85 13.21
C GLU A 347 23.70 2.27 13.44
N VAL A 348 23.39 2.79 14.63
CA VAL A 348 22.03 3.21 15.00
C VAL A 348 21.81 4.68 14.65
N LYS A 349 20.70 4.97 13.97
CA LYS A 349 20.22 6.31 13.64
C LYS A 349 18.76 6.48 14.06
N THR A 350 18.35 7.73 14.27
CA THR A 350 16.99 8.06 14.72
C THR A 350 16.42 9.27 14.00
N VAL A 351 15.11 9.26 13.77
CA VAL A 351 14.31 10.41 13.32
C VAL A 351 13.18 10.61 14.34
N ASP A 352 13.17 11.76 15.00
CA ASP A 352 12.17 12.10 16.02
C ASP A 352 10.93 12.75 15.39
N GLY A 353 9.77 12.59 16.05
CA GLY A 353 8.53 13.20 15.63
C GLY A 353 7.82 12.52 14.46
N TYR A 354 8.06 11.21 14.24
CA TYR A 354 7.41 10.49 13.15
C TYR A 354 5.92 10.30 13.41
N VAL A 355 5.08 10.61 12.42
CA VAL A 355 3.67 10.22 12.36
C VAL A 355 3.43 9.52 11.03
N GLY A 356 2.98 8.28 11.10
CA GLY A 356 2.89 7.39 9.96
C GLY A 356 1.61 7.47 9.14
N SER A 357 1.53 6.52 8.22
CA SER A 357 0.44 6.32 7.27
C SER A 357 -0.93 6.04 7.90
N LEU A 358 -1.01 5.45 9.10
CA LEU A 358 -2.31 5.21 9.74
C LEU A 358 -3.03 6.51 10.10
N TYR A 359 -2.28 7.57 10.43
CA TYR A 359 -2.87 8.91 10.56
C TYR A 359 -3.40 9.41 9.21
N GLY A 360 -2.65 9.21 8.12
CA GLY A 360 -3.10 9.56 6.77
C GLY A 360 -4.39 8.84 6.36
N TYR A 361 -4.54 7.57 6.74
CA TYR A 361 -5.73 6.76 6.44
C TYR A 361 -6.94 7.13 7.29
N THR A 362 -6.74 7.51 8.55
CA THR A 362 -7.85 7.68 9.51
C THR A 362 -8.19 9.15 9.79
N ASN A 363 -7.24 10.05 9.62
CA ASN A 363 -7.23 11.40 10.18
C ASN A 363 -7.51 11.42 11.71
N ASP A 364 -7.22 10.32 12.43
CA ASP A 364 -7.47 10.25 13.88
C ASP A 364 -6.43 11.08 14.64
N ILE A 365 -6.93 12.06 15.40
CA ILE A 365 -6.11 12.96 16.22
C ILE A 365 -5.30 12.21 17.28
N THR A 366 -5.77 11.03 17.71
CA THR A 366 -5.08 10.14 18.63
C THR A 366 -3.72 9.73 18.06
N LEU A 367 -3.66 9.40 16.77
CA LEU A 367 -2.41 9.03 16.09
C LEU A 367 -1.53 10.25 15.84
N LYS A 368 -2.13 11.37 15.41
CA LYS A 368 -1.41 12.64 15.22
C LYS A 368 -0.69 13.10 16.48
N ASN A 369 -1.34 12.96 17.64
CA ASN A 369 -0.81 13.37 18.94
C ASN A 369 0.06 12.30 19.60
N SER A 370 0.40 11.23 18.87
CA SER A 370 1.20 10.10 19.37
C SER A 370 2.47 9.89 18.53
N PRO A 371 3.25 10.96 18.21
CA PRO A 371 4.44 10.81 17.39
C PRO A 371 5.43 9.81 18.01
N GLU A 372 6.22 9.18 17.16
CA GLU A 372 7.15 8.13 17.56
C GLU A 372 8.59 8.39 17.13
N LEU A 373 9.53 7.80 17.87
CA LEU A 373 10.94 7.80 17.54
C LEU A 373 11.21 6.70 16.52
N PHE A 374 11.45 7.10 15.27
CA PHE A 374 11.79 6.15 14.22
C PHE A 374 13.28 5.79 14.30
N THR A 375 13.60 4.52 14.54
CA THR A 375 14.98 4.03 14.68
C THR A 375 15.34 3.11 13.52
N TYR A 376 16.51 3.30 12.92
CA TYR A 376 17.03 2.46 11.85
C TYR A 376 18.52 2.10 12.04
N TYR A 377 18.91 0.94 11.52
CA TYR A 377 20.18 0.28 11.72
C TYR A 377 20.90 0.14 10.38
N LYS A 378 22.07 0.76 10.23
CA LYS A 378 22.86 0.69 8.99
C LYS A 378 23.92 -0.42 9.12
N PRO A 379 24.08 -1.28 8.10
CA PRO A 379 25.16 -2.26 8.10
C PRO A 379 26.50 -1.52 8.07
N LYS A 380 27.50 -2.07 8.74
CA LYS A 380 28.87 -1.54 8.76
C LYS A 380 29.72 -2.01 7.58
N SER A 381 29.27 -3.05 6.88
CA SER A 381 29.95 -3.59 5.70
C SER A 381 29.85 -2.61 4.54
N GLU A 382 30.87 -2.59 3.70
CA GLU A 382 30.90 -1.76 2.49
C GLU A 382 29.95 -2.33 1.43
N TYR A 383 29.23 -1.43 0.75
CA TYR A 383 28.34 -1.78 -0.34
C TYR A 383 28.20 -0.60 -1.31
N LYS A 384 27.77 -0.91 -2.54
CA LYS A 384 27.34 0.07 -3.53
C LYS A 384 25.92 -0.21 -3.96
N THR A 385 25.14 0.84 -4.12
CA THR A 385 23.74 0.76 -4.55
C THR A 385 23.61 1.36 -5.93
N TYR A 386 22.81 0.73 -6.80
CA TYR A 386 22.53 1.19 -8.14
C TYR A 386 21.02 1.15 -8.38
N TYR A 387 20.52 2.16 -9.07
CA TYR A 387 19.11 2.23 -9.45
C TYR A 387 18.95 1.94 -10.92
N TYR A 388 17.82 1.34 -11.25
CA TYR A 388 17.48 0.94 -12.59
C TYR A 388 16.07 1.41 -12.92
N LYS A 389 15.88 1.84 -14.17
CA LYS A 389 14.54 2.10 -14.69
C LYS A 389 13.78 0.79 -14.80
N TYR A 390 12.47 0.81 -14.54
CA TYR A 390 11.69 -0.42 -14.54
C TYR A 390 11.49 -1.04 -15.90
N ASP A 391 11.32 -0.19 -16.89
CA ASP A 391 10.92 -0.53 -18.23
C ASP A 391 12.07 -1.10 -19.05
N THR A 392 13.17 -0.36 -19.13
CA THR A 392 14.33 -0.75 -19.93
C THR A 392 15.35 -1.56 -19.15
N LEU A 393 15.24 -1.59 -17.81
CA LEU A 393 16.30 -2.04 -16.90
C LEU A 393 17.67 -1.40 -17.21
N GLU A 394 17.66 -0.18 -17.74
CA GLU A 394 18.87 0.63 -17.85
C GLU A 394 19.28 1.14 -16.47
N CYS A 395 20.58 1.06 -16.17
CA CYS A 395 21.15 1.66 -14.97
C CYS A 395 20.98 3.19 -15.03
N ASN A 396 20.30 3.75 -14.03
CA ASN A 396 20.08 5.17 -13.84
C ASN A 396 21.17 5.81 -12.95
N GLY A 397 22.25 5.07 -12.66
CA GLY A 397 23.39 5.53 -11.88
C GLY A 397 23.46 4.94 -10.46
N GLU A 398 24.46 5.42 -9.70
CA GLU A 398 24.64 5.07 -8.30
C GLU A 398 23.50 5.67 -7.46
N GLY A 399 22.87 4.81 -6.66
CA GLY A 399 21.76 5.13 -5.77
C GLY A 399 22.19 5.22 -4.30
N THR A 400 21.21 5.24 -3.40
CA THR A 400 21.47 5.30 -1.95
C THR A 400 20.57 4.30 -1.21
N LEU A 401 21.15 3.47 -0.36
CA LEU A 401 20.37 2.51 0.42
C LEU A 401 19.64 3.15 1.61
N PHE A 402 20.23 4.20 2.21
CA PHE A 402 19.70 4.93 3.36
C PHE A 402 19.70 6.44 3.16
N TYR A 403 18.53 7.08 3.27
CA TYR A 403 18.38 8.54 3.16
C TYR A 403 18.45 9.20 4.55
N ASP A 404 19.65 9.41 5.08
CA ASP A 404 19.88 9.77 6.49
C ASP A 404 19.23 11.09 6.99
N ASN A 405 18.71 11.94 6.10
CA ASN A 405 18.14 13.25 6.42
C ASN A 405 16.70 13.42 5.91
N VAL A 406 15.92 12.34 5.90
CA VAL A 406 14.48 12.41 5.60
C VAL A 406 13.75 13.28 6.64
N SER A 407 12.83 14.13 6.17
CA SER A 407 11.94 14.84 7.09
C SER A 407 11.12 13.83 7.89
N PRO A 408 10.77 14.13 9.16
CA PRO A 408 10.09 13.17 10.03
C PRO A 408 8.86 12.52 9.39
N GLN A 409 8.05 13.27 8.65
CA GLN A 409 6.83 12.79 7.98
C GLN A 409 7.08 11.64 6.99
N TYR A 410 8.30 11.54 6.46
CA TYR A 410 8.72 10.54 5.48
C TYR A 410 9.73 9.53 6.05
N ALA A 411 9.82 9.38 7.37
CA ALA A 411 10.85 8.56 8.02
C ALA A 411 10.96 7.13 7.45
N TYR A 412 9.84 6.45 7.16
CA TYR A 412 9.87 5.10 6.56
C TYR A 412 10.51 5.06 5.16
N GLY A 413 10.47 6.17 4.42
CA GLY A 413 11.14 6.33 3.12
C GLY A 413 12.67 6.42 3.21
N VAL A 414 13.25 6.29 4.41
CA VAL A 414 14.70 6.21 4.57
C VAL A 414 15.30 5.03 3.82
N PHE A 415 14.56 3.91 3.68
CA PHE A 415 15.07 2.70 3.05
C PHE A 415 14.82 2.70 1.55
N ILE A 416 15.88 2.56 0.74
CA ILE A 416 15.86 2.39 -0.72
C ILE A 416 15.29 3.60 -1.49
N GLY A 417 14.51 4.46 -0.85
CA GLY A 417 13.93 5.72 -1.35
C GLY A 417 12.47 5.58 -1.74
N SER A 418 12.12 4.59 -2.56
CA SER A 418 10.74 4.36 -3.00
C SER A 418 10.50 2.91 -3.42
N ASP A 419 9.25 2.47 -3.29
CA ASP A 419 8.78 1.23 -3.90
C ASP A 419 8.92 1.22 -5.42
N SER A 420 8.93 2.43 -6.01
CA SER A 420 9.11 2.70 -7.43
C SER A 420 10.59 2.85 -7.86
N VAL A 421 11.53 2.16 -7.18
CA VAL A 421 12.89 1.95 -7.70
C VAL A 421 13.30 0.46 -7.77
N HIS A 422 13.72 -0.02 -8.94
CA HIS A 422 14.47 -1.28 -9.03
C HIS A 422 15.90 -1.02 -8.54
N THR A 423 16.29 -1.76 -7.50
CA THR A 423 17.54 -1.51 -6.79
C THR A 423 18.45 -2.72 -6.87
N LYS A 424 19.72 -2.50 -7.23
CA LYS A 424 20.79 -3.48 -7.10
C LYS A 424 21.76 -3.02 -6.03
N ILE A 425 22.12 -3.91 -5.12
CA ILE A 425 23.16 -3.69 -4.12
C ILE A 425 24.29 -4.68 -4.39
N VAL A 426 25.51 -4.18 -4.44
CA VAL A 426 26.73 -4.98 -4.65
C VAL A 426 27.60 -4.86 -3.40
N THR A 427 28.06 -5.98 -2.87
CA THR A 427 28.83 -6.06 -1.63
C THR A 427 30.23 -6.64 -1.92
N GLU A 428 31.09 -6.67 -0.91
CA GLU A 428 32.42 -7.28 -0.97
C GLU A 428 32.52 -8.57 -0.13
N ASN A 429 31.38 -9.26 0.09
CA ASN A 429 31.33 -10.43 0.98
C ASN A 429 31.99 -11.69 0.38
N ASN A 430 32.01 -11.82 -0.96
CA ASN A 430 32.54 -12.96 -1.71
C ASN A 430 31.94 -14.32 -1.31
N THR A 431 30.62 -14.36 -1.07
CA THR A 431 29.88 -15.58 -0.70
C THR A 431 29.60 -16.50 -1.88
N GLY A 432 29.68 -15.99 -3.11
CA GLY A 432 29.24 -16.66 -4.34
C GLY A 432 27.73 -16.65 -4.53
N ARG A 433 26.96 -15.95 -3.67
CA ARG A 433 25.49 -15.95 -3.69
C ARG A 433 24.93 -14.65 -4.22
N LYS A 434 23.93 -14.75 -5.10
CA LYS A 434 23.17 -13.62 -5.65
C LYS A 434 21.70 -13.83 -5.40
N VAL A 435 21.05 -12.82 -4.81
CA VAL A 435 19.66 -12.93 -4.39
C VAL A 435 18.75 -11.98 -5.15
N CYS A 436 17.59 -12.48 -5.57
CA CYS A 436 16.49 -11.67 -6.09
C CYS A 436 15.36 -11.62 -5.06
N VAL A 437 14.99 -10.42 -4.64
CA VAL A 437 13.98 -10.14 -3.62
C VAL A 437 12.73 -9.58 -4.29
N PHE A 438 11.62 -10.31 -4.20
CA PHE A 438 10.30 -9.86 -4.61
C PHE A 438 9.50 -9.43 -3.39
N LYS A 439 9.12 -8.16 -3.35
CA LYS A 439 8.57 -7.52 -2.16
C LYS A 439 7.44 -6.55 -2.42
N GLU A 440 6.71 -6.22 -1.36
CA GLU A 440 5.98 -4.96 -1.20
C GLU A 440 6.68 -4.04 -0.17
N SER A 441 6.03 -2.97 0.28
CA SER A 441 6.66 -1.91 1.07
C SER A 441 7.28 -2.36 2.41
N TYR A 442 6.88 -3.51 2.99
CA TYR A 442 7.62 -4.11 4.13
C TYR A 442 9.05 -4.47 3.77
N GLY A 443 9.28 -4.98 2.55
CA GLY A 443 10.60 -5.41 2.09
C GLY A 443 11.63 -4.29 2.02
N ASN A 444 11.19 -3.02 2.02
CA ASN A 444 12.09 -1.86 2.02
C ASN A 444 12.98 -1.85 3.26
N ALA A 445 12.39 -2.08 4.45
CA ALA A 445 13.15 -2.14 5.69
C ALA A 445 13.91 -3.47 5.87
N PHE A 446 13.53 -4.52 5.14
CA PHE A 446 14.21 -5.81 5.22
C PHE A 446 15.47 -5.88 4.36
N ALA A 447 15.39 -5.40 3.11
CA ALA A 447 16.45 -5.55 2.12
C ALA A 447 17.83 -5.05 2.58
N PRO A 448 17.96 -3.95 3.35
CA PRO A 448 19.27 -3.49 3.82
C PRO A 448 20.02 -4.49 4.71
N TYR A 449 19.32 -5.37 5.44
CA TYR A 449 19.99 -6.40 6.25
C TYR A 449 20.67 -7.48 5.41
N LEU A 450 20.26 -7.65 4.15
CA LEU A 450 20.87 -8.63 3.23
C LEU A 450 22.30 -8.26 2.80
N VAL A 451 22.73 -7.01 3.03
CA VAL A 451 24.08 -6.52 2.73
C VAL A 451 25.17 -7.41 3.32
N ASP A 452 24.89 -8.10 4.42
CA ASP A 452 25.87 -8.95 5.10
C ASP A 452 25.83 -10.43 4.68
N SER A 453 24.93 -10.81 3.77
CA SER A 453 24.66 -12.22 3.45
C SER A 453 24.86 -12.58 1.97
N PHE A 454 24.87 -11.62 1.06
CA PHE A 454 24.89 -11.85 -0.38
C PHE A 454 25.89 -10.93 -1.10
N ASP A 455 26.42 -11.38 -2.24
CA ASP A 455 27.34 -10.60 -3.08
C ASP A 455 26.58 -9.58 -3.94
N GLU A 456 25.44 -10.00 -4.49
CA GLU A 456 24.55 -9.14 -5.27
C GLU A 456 23.10 -9.32 -4.80
N ILE A 457 22.41 -8.22 -4.53
CA ILE A 457 21.03 -8.19 -4.04
C ILE A 457 20.20 -7.36 -5.00
N TYR A 458 19.21 -7.99 -5.62
CA TYR A 458 18.31 -7.38 -6.58
C TYR A 458 16.94 -7.22 -5.92
N VAL A 459 16.53 -5.98 -5.63
CA VAL A 459 15.26 -5.67 -4.99
C VAL A 459 14.26 -5.22 -6.04
N ILE A 460 13.16 -5.97 -6.16
CA ILE A 460 12.10 -5.76 -7.14
C ILE A 460 10.77 -5.68 -6.40
N ASP A 461 10.04 -4.60 -6.63
CA ASP A 461 8.69 -4.46 -6.11
C ASP A 461 7.70 -5.24 -7.00
N ILE A 462 6.81 -6.01 -6.40
CA ILE A 462 5.83 -6.86 -7.11
C ILE A 462 4.83 -6.07 -7.95
N ARG A 463 4.79 -4.73 -7.80
CA ARG A 463 3.93 -3.84 -8.58
C ARG A 463 4.67 -3.22 -9.78
N TYR A 464 6.00 -3.17 -9.76
CA TYR A 464 6.79 -2.38 -10.71
C TYR A 464 8.02 -3.14 -11.23
N PHE A 465 7.91 -3.74 -12.41
CA PHE A 465 9.04 -4.37 -13.11
C PHE A 465 8.72 -4.59 -14.59
N GLY A 466 9.66 -4.30 -15.49
CA GLY A 466 9.42 -4.29 -16.94
C GLY A 466 9.89 -5.51 -17.70
N ARG A 467 10.21 -6.62 -17.02
CA ARG A 467 10.65 -7.86 -17.67
C ARG A 467 10.03 -9.09 -17.03
N ASN A 468 10.08 -10.21 -17.74
CA ASN A 468 9.86 -11.52 -17.15
C ASN A 468 10.92 -11.79 -16.05
N ALA A 469 10.46 -12.09 -14.84
CA ALA A 469 11.32 -12.30 -13.69
C ALA A 469 12.18 -13.57 -13.80
N VAL A 470 11.65 -14.67 -14.35
CA VAL A 470 12.38 -15.93 -14.46
C VAL A 470 13.56 -15.78 -15.42
N ASP A 471 13.32 -15.19 -16.60
CA ASP A 471 14.39 -14.95 -17.58
C ASP A 471 15.45 -14.00 -17.02
N TYR A 472 15.00 -12.92 -16.38
CA TYR A 472 15.90 -11.96 -15.73
C TYR A 472 16.79 -12.62 -14.67
N MET A 473 16.22 -13.48 -13.81
CA MET A 473 16.98 -14.18 -12.77
C MET A 473 17.99 -15.17 -13.37
N LYS A 474 17.63 -15.88 -14.44
CA LYS A 474 18.55 -16.79 -15.16
C LYS A 474 19.71 -16.04 -15.81
N GLU A 475 19.42 -14.92 -16.48
CA GLU A 475 20.44 -14.07 -17.10
C GLU A 475 21.45 -13.50 -16.09
N ASN A 476 21.00 -13.19 -14.88
CA ASN A 476 21.84 -12.63 -13.82
C ASN A 476 22.54 -13.70 -12.96
N GLY A 477 22.24 -14.99 -13.17
CA GLY A 477 22.80 -16.08 -12.38
C GLY A 477 22.38 -16.05 -10.91
N ILE A 478 21.10 -15.80 -10.65
CA ILE A 478 20.53 -15.77 -9.30
C ILE A 478 20.58 -17.16 -8.67
N THR A 479 21.08 -17.24 -7.44
CA THR A 479 21.21 -18.48 -6.65
C THR A 479 20.11 -18.61 -5.59
N ASP A 480 19.53 -17.48 -5.17
CA ASP A 480 18.54 -17.41 -4.10
C ASP A 480 17.41 -16.46 -4.47
N ILE A 481 16.17 -16.85 -4.19
CA ILE A 481 14.98 -16.01 -4.39
C ILE A 481 14.33 -15.80 -3.03
N ILE A 482 13.99 -14.57 -2.69
CA ILE A 482 13.24 -14.24 -1.48
C ILE A 482 11.93 -13.60 -1.90
N PHE A 483 10.83 -14.23 -1.56
CA PHE A 483 9.53 -13.56 -1.50
C PHE A 483 9.31 -13.05 -0.08
N ILE A 484 9.18 -11.73 0.08
CA ILE A 484 8.90 -11.13 1.38
C ILE A 484 7.69 -10.20 1.30
N ASN A 485 6.60 -10.66 1.91
CA ASN A 485 5.31 -10.01 1.85
C ASN A 485 4.64 -10.11 3.22
N ASN A 486 3.97 -9.07 3.67
CA ASN A 486 3.14 -9.18 4.86
C ASN A 486 1.93 -10.13 4.63
N ALA A 487 1.29 -10.55 5.71
CA ALA A 487 0.16 -11.48 5.68
C ALA A 487 -1.00 -10.98 4.80
N PHE A 488 -1.24 -9.67 4.73
CA PHE A 488 -2.25 -9.09 3.83
C PHE A 488 -1.85 -9.28 2.38
N ALA A 489 -0.63 -8.91 2.00
CA ALA A 489 -0.15 -9.00 0.63
C ALA A 489 -0.16 -10.43 0.09
N ALA A 490 0.16 -11.42 0.94
CA ALA A 490 0.06 -12.83 0.59
C ALA A 490 -1.38 -13.36 0.46
N ASN A 491 -2.39 -12.57 0.85
CA ASN A 491 -3.81 -12.90 0.81
C ASN A 491 -4.67 -11.93 -0.03
N THR A 492 -4.08 -10.90 -0.64
CA THR A 492 -4.78 -9.89 -1.47
C THR A 492 -4.58 -10.20 -2.95
N SER A 493 -5.67 -10.42 -3.68
CA SER A 493 -5.62 -10.84 -5.10
C SER A 493 -4.79 -9.89 -5.97
N SER A 494 -4.99 -8.57 -5.86
CA SER A 494 -4.28 -7.59 -6.70
C SER A 494 -2.75 -7.61 -6.51
N LEU A 495 -2.27 -7.98 -5.32
CA LEU A 495 -0.84 -8.11 -5.03
C LEU A 495 -0.29 -9.47 -5.49
N ILE A 496 -1.07 -10.55 -5.33
CA ILE A 496 -0.74 -11.86 -5.91
C ILE A 496 -0.65 -11.75 -7.45
N ASP A 497 -1.56 -11.01 -8.09
CA ASP A 497 -1.55 -10.75 -9.53
C ASP A 497 -0.25 -10.05 -9.97
N GLY A 498 0.31 -9.18 -9.13
CA GLY A 498 1.60 -8.56 -9.38
C GLY A 498 2.72 -9.59 -9.52
N ILE A 499 2.78 -10.55 -8.60
CA ILE A 499 3.75 -11.65 -8.61
C ILE A 499 3.54 -12.58 -9.81
N GLU A 500 2.29 -12.81 -10.19
CA GLU A 500 1.94 -13.65 -11.34
C GLU A 500 2.32 -12.98 -12.66
N LYS A 501 2.13 -11.67 -12.78
CA LYS A 501 2.56 -10.89 -13.95
C LYS A 501 4.07 -10.92 -14.13
N LEU A 502 4.84 -10.80 -13.05
CA LEU A 502 6.29 -10.99 -13.07
C LEU A 502 6.70 -12.35 -13.68
N PHE A 503 5.91 -13.41 -13.41
CA PHE A 503 6.20 -14.77 -13.88
C PHE A 503 5.77 -14.99 -15.34
N THR A 504 4.59 -14.47 -15.72
CA THR A 504 3.90 -14.86 -16.97
C THR A 504 4.11 -13.86 -18.10
N ASN A 505 4.37 -12.59 -17.81
CA ASN A 505 4.44 -11.54 -18.83
C ASN A 505 5.89 -11.26 -19.25
N PRO A 506 6.19 -11.17 -20.56
CA PRO A 506 7.51 -10.74 -21.04
C PRO A 506 7.95 -9.38 -20.49
N TYR A 507 7.01 -8.49 -20.16
CA TYR A 507 7.28 -7.15 -19.62
C TYR A 507 6.94 -7.00 -18.13
N GLY A 508 6.84 -8.12 -17.39
CA GLY A 508 6.54 -8.10 -15.97
C GLY A 508 5.18 -7.43 -15.67
N THR A 509 5.19 -6.40 -14.83
CA THR A 509 3.97 -5.76 -14.29
C THR A 509 3.55 -4.49 -15.04
N LEU A 510 4.29 -4.06 -16.06
CA LEU A 510 3.99 -2.83 -16.78
C LEU A 510 2.67 -2.91 -17.58
N SER A 511 1.93 -1.80 -17.62
CA SER A 511 0.63 -1.69 -18.32
C SER A 511 0.78 -1.67 -19.84
N GLU A 512 -0.31 -1.94 -20.59
CA GLU A 512 -0.31 -1.85 -22.06
C GLU A 512 0.12 -0.48 -22.60
N GLU A 513 -0.26 0.60 -21.92
CA GLU A 513 0.19 1.96 -22.26
C GLU A 513 1.70 2.12 -22.05
N SER A 514 2.23 1.59 -20.95
CA SER A 514 3.67 1.58 -20.68
C SER A 514 4.41 0.74 -21.73
N ILE A 515 3.85 -0.40 -22.13
CA ILE A 515 4.37 -1.27 -23.20
C ILE A 515 4.35 -0.54 -24.55
N ALA A 516 3.27 0.19 -24.87
CA ALA A 516 3.16 0.95 -26.11
C ALA A 516 4.24 2.03 -26.22
N ALA A 517 4.61 2.66 -25.10
CA ALA A 517 5.72 3.61 -25.04
C ALA A 517 7.10 2.95 -25.26
N LEU A 518 7.24 1.66 -24.95
CA LEU A 518 8.51 0.92 -25.02
C LEU A 518 8.76 0.20 -26.35
N LYS A 519 7.71 -0.11 -27.10
CA LYS A 519 7.80 -0.78 -28.43
C LYS A 519 8.90 -0.26 -29.36
N PRO A 520 9.21 1.06 -29.44
CA PRO A 520 10.28 1.55 -30.30
C PRO A 520 11.71 1.16 -29.86
N TYR A 521 11.87 0.69 -28.62
CA TYR A 521 13.17 0.48 -27.97
C TYR A 521 13.45 -1.00 -27.64
N LEU A 522 12.54 -1.91 -27.97
CA LEU A 522 12.67 -3.33 -27.68
C LEU A 522 13.45 -4.07 -28.78
N PRO A 523 14.43 -4.93 -28.43
CA PRO A 523 14.99 -5.88 -29.38
C PRO A 523 13.94 -6.93 -29.74
N VAL A 524 13.85 -7.29 -31.03
CA VAL A 524 12.98 -8.39 -31.49
C VAL A 524 13.63 -9.70 -31.10
N TYR A 525 13.13 -10.33 -30.03
CA TYR A 525 13.52 -11.69 -29.68
C TYR A 525 12.52 -12.67 -30.29
N GLU A 526 12.93 -13.35 -31.36
CA GLU A 526 12.22 -14.51 -31.91
C GLU A 526 12.47 -15.71 -31.00
N THR A 527 11.42 -16.25 -30.40
CA THR A 527 11.47 -17.49 -29.62
C THR A 527 11.76 -18.68 -30.54
N ALA A 528 13.01 -19.16 -30.54
CA ALA A 528 13.36 -20.43 -31.15
C ALA A 528 13.03 -21.57 -30.19
N VAL A 529 11.84 -22.16 -30.35
CA VAL A 529 11.55 -23.50 -29.80
C VAL A 529 12.13 -24.52 -30.78
N SER A 530 13.02 -25.37 -30.27
CA SER A 530 13.69 -26.44 -31.01
C SER A 530 12.71 -27.53 -31.43
N GLU A 531 12.58 -27.78 -32.73
CA GLU A 531 12.21 -29.08 -33.27
C GLU A 531 13.38 -29.70 -34.05
N SER A 532 13.47 -31.02 -33.95
CA SER A 532 14.61 -31.90 -34.17
C SER A 532 15.10 -32.09 -35.63
N ALA A 533 16.42 -32.36 -35.75
CA ALA A 533 17.14 -33.22 -36.72
C ALA A 533 16.32 -33.96 -37.80
N GLN A 534 16.67 -34.10 -39.10
CA GLN A 534 17.94 -34.27 -39.86
C GLN A 534 17.56 -34.41 -41.38
N PRO A 535 18.45 -34.71 -42.37
CA PRO A 535 19.81 -34.23 -42.69
C PRO A 535 20.01 -33.75 -44.17
N ALA A 536 21.10 -32.99 -44.38
CA ALA A 536 21.99 -32.88 -45.56
C ALA A 536 21.45 -32.81 -47.01
N ASP A 537 21.80 -31.73 -47.72
CA ASP A 537 22.43 -31.85 -49.05
C ASP A 537 23.38 -30.67 -49.36
N SER A 538 24.43 -31.02 -50.08
CA SER A 538 25.59 -30.32 -50.59
C SER A 538 25.30 -29.19 -51.59
N THR A 539 26.14 -28.14 -51.59
CA THR A 539 26.95 -27.65 -52.74
C THR A 539 27.53 -26.24 -52.48
N LEU A 540 28.86 -26.13 -52.62
CA LEU A 540 29.61 -24.89 -52.93
C LEU A 540 29.56 -24.69 -54.47
N PRO A 541 29.69 -23.45 -55.02
CA PRO A 541 30.99 -22.79 -55.25
C PRO A 541 30.99 -21.26 -54.93
N GLU A 542 32.08 -20.63 -54.45
CA GLU A 542 33.28 -20.13 -55.15
C GLU A 542 33.04 -18.83 -55.96
N ASN A 543 33.57 -17.67 -55.52
CA ASN A 543 34.70 -16.97 -56.19
C ASN A 543 35.08 -15.58 -55.61
N ALA A 544 36.40 -15.35 -55.64
CA ALA A 544 37.20 -14.13 -55.88
C ALA A 544 36.90 -12.83 -55.10
N ALA A 545 37.79 -12.26 -54.28
CA ALA A 545 39.20 -11.82 -54.46
C ALA A 545 39.32 -10.29 -54.63
N GLU A 546 40.47 -9.79 -54.16
CA GLU A 546 41.03 -8.42 -54.18
C GLU A 546 40.78 -7.56 -52.93
N ALA A 547 41.69 -6.73 -52.43
CA ALA A 547 43.15 -6.63 -52.43
C ALA A 547 43.47 -5.41 -51.55
N VAL A 548 44.45 -5.52 -50.65
CA VAL A 548 45.01 -4.39 -49.86
C VAL A 548 45.92 -3.54 -50.79
N PRO A 549 46.23 -2.27 -50.47
CA PRO A 549 47.50 -2.06 -49.76
C PRO A 549 47.50 -0.92 -48.72
N ALA A 550 48.56 -0.97 -47.90
CA ALA A 550 48.89 -0.14 -46.75
C ALA A 550 49.78 1.08 -47.09
N GLU A 551 49.83 2.07 -46.19
CA GLU A 551 50.97 2.97 -45.90
C GLU A 551 50.93 3.25 -44.37
N THR A 552 51.91 2.84 -43.55
CA THR A 552 53.24 3.45 -43.23
C THR A 552 53.10 4.89 -42.69
N ALA A 553 53.74 5.36 -41.60
CA ALA A 553 54.95 4.96 -40.90
C ALA A 553 54.96 5.49 -39.42
N ALA A 554 55.73 4.81 -38.56
CA ALA A 554 56.25 5.24 -37.24
C ALA A 554 57.49 6.18 -37.43
N PRO A 555 58.44 6.41 -36.48
CA PRO A 555 58.56 6.11 -35.04
C PRO A 555 59.16 7.29 -34.20
N VAL A 556 59.46 7.11 -32.88
CA VAL A 556 60.79 7.21 -32.18
C VAL A 556 60.52 7.88 -30.81
N SER A 557 61.11 7.59 -29.63
CA SER A 557 61.96 6.53 -29.07
C SER A 557 62.10 6.71 -27.54
N GLU A 558 62.12 5.58 -26.83
CA GLU A 558 63.04 5.10 -25.78
C GLU A 558 63.51 5.89 -24.52
N SER A 559 63.56 5.09 -23.43
CA SER A 559 64.61 4.95 -22.39
C SER A 559 64.61 5.82 -21.10
N GLN A 560 63.97 5.29 -20.03
CA GLN A 560 64.54 4.69 -18.78
C GLN A 560 65.92 5.19 -18.23
N PRO A 561 66.38 4.89 -16.97
CA PRO A 561 65.71 4.52 -15.69
C PRO A 561 66.39 5.10 -14.39
N VAL A 562 65.98 4.59 -13.19
CA VAL A 562 66.79 4.17 -11.99
C VAL A 562 66.69 4.95 -10.65
N ASN A 563 66.27 4.18 -9.61
CA ASN A 563 66.60 4.15 -8.15
C ASN A 563 66.42 5.39 -7.26
N SER A 564 66.27 5.31 -5.93
CA SER A 564 66.20 4.27 -4.86
C SER A 564 65.68 5.04 -3.62
N ASP A 565 65.02 4.50 -2.59
CA ASP A 565 65.62 3.78 -1.48
C ASP A 565 64.53 3.54 -0.41
N ASN A 566 64.60 2.36 0.21
CA ASN A 566 64.12 1.99 1.56
C ASN A 566 65.35 1.24 2.18
N PRO A 567 65.46 0.86 3.47
CA PRO A 567 64.61 1.05 4.67
C PRO A 567 65.40 1.36 5.98
N ASP A 568 64.70 1.60 7.10
CA ASP A 568 65.05 1.26 8.50
C ASP A 568 64.00 1.93 9.43
N GLY A 569 63.48 1.39 10.53
CA GLY A 569 63.69 0.14 11.24
C GLY A 569 63.04 0.20 12.64
N SER A 570 62.51 -0.94 13.10
CA SER A 570 62.44 -1.43 14.49
C SER A 570 61.48 -0.87 15.58
N GLY A 571 60.82 -1.83 16.26
CA GLY A 571 60.49 -1.87 17.71
C GLY A 571 59.06 -1.46 18.08
N GLY A 572 58.27 -2.14 18.93
CA GLY A 572 58.47 -3.28 19.82
C GLY A 572 57.25 -3.38 20.79
N ASN A 573 57.10 -4.55 21.42
CA ASN A 573 56.20 -4.95 22.55
C ASN A 573 55.28 -3.91 23.24
N GLY A 574 54.04 -4.35 23.47
CA GLY A 574 53.09 -3.83 24.46
C GLY A 574 51.80 -4.62 24.46
#